data_AF-A0A931VSB2-F1
#
_entry.id   AF-A0A931VSB2-F1
#
_cell.length_a   1.000
_cell.length_b   1.000
_cell.length_c   1.000
_cell.angle_alpha   90.00
_cell.angle_beta   90.00
_cell.angle_gamma   90.00
#
_symmetry.space_group_name_H-M   'P 1'
#
loop_
_entity.id
_entity.type
_entity.pdbx_description
1 polymer ?
#
loop_
_entity_poly.entity_id
_entity_poly.type
_entity_poly.pdbx_seq_one_letter_code
_entity_poly.pdbx_strand_id
1 'polypeptide(L)'
;GAYPCRIKPGTLAREVDGAEEISERHRHRYEFNNVYREALEKAGLTISGTSPDGSLVEIVEFRPHPWFLACQFHPEFQSRPRRPHPLFAGFIGAAWRHRRGFAAGGDRLMESAASERGPGEGRG
;
A
#
# COMPACT_ATOMS: atom_id res chain seq x y z
N GLY A 1 9.32 -14.94 -13.09
CA GLY A 1 10.20 -15.44 -12.00
C GLY A 1 9.88 -14.69 -10.72
N ALA A 2 10.62 -14.93 -9.63
CA ALA A 2 10.53 -14.07 -8.44
C ALA A 2 11.40 -12.82 -8.65
N TYR A 3 10.86 -11.62 -8.44
CA TYR A 3 11.56 -10.34 -8.61
C TYR A 3 11.31 -9.44 -7.39
N PRO A 4 12.29 -8.61 -7.00
CA PRO A 4 12.15 -7.69 -5.88
C PRO A 4 11.24 -6.50 -6.22
N CYS A 5 10.43 -6.07 -5.26
CA CYS A 5 9.60 -4.88 -5.32
C CYS A 5 9.80 -4.06 -4.05
N ARG A 6 10.25 -2.81 -4.21
CA ARG A 6 10.40 -1.83 -3.12
C ARG A 6 9.10 -1.08 -2.92
N ILE A 7 8.64 -1.05 -1.66
CA ILE A 7 7.37 -0.47 -1.26
C ILE A 7 7.60 0.89 -0.59
N LYS A 8 6.99 1.92 -1.15
CA LYS A 8 7.03 3.29 -0.65
C LYS A 8 6.36 3.38 0.74
N PRO A 9 6.97 4.07 1.72
CA PRO A 9 6.36 4.26 3.04
C PRO A 9 5.07 5.08 2.96
N GLY A 10 4.17 4.87 3.92
CA GLY A 10 2.88 5.58 4.01
C GLY A 10 1.84 5.17 2.94
N THR A 11 2.06 4.04 2.26
CA THR A 11 1.14 3.46 1.27
C THR A 11 0.35 2.30 1.85
N LEU A 12 -0.74 1.93 1.17
CA LEU A 12 -1.55 0.77 1.55
C LEU A 12 -0.75 -0.53 1.48
N ALA A 13 0.08 -0.70 0.44
CA ALA A 13 0.98 -1.83 0.32
C ALA A 13 1.90 -1.96 1.54
N ARG A 14 2.49 -0.84 2.02
CA ARG A 14 3.36 -0.85 3.21
C ARG A 14 2.59 -1.18 4.48
N GLU A 15 1.37 -0.65 4.62
CA GLU A 15 0.49 -0.90 5.78
C GLU A 15 0.12 -2.38 5.88
N VAL A 16 -0.20 -3.01 4.75
CA VAL A 16 -0.70 -4.38 4.70
C VAL A 16 0.41 -5.42 4.80
N ASP A 17 1.51 -5.20 4.07
CA ASP A 17 2.61 -6.16 4.02
C ASP A 17 3.59 -5.97 5.18
N GLY A 18 3.79 -4.73 5.62
CA GLY A 18 4.75 -4.36 6.67
C GLY A 18 6.21 -4.29 6.21
N ALA A 19 6.55 -4.91 5.07
CA ALA A 19 7.91 -4.92 4.54
C ALA A 19 8.25 -3.68 3.70
N GLU A 20 9.53 -3.34 3.67
CA GLU A 20 10.08 -2.32 2.76
C GLU A 20 10.36 -2.88 1.36
N GLU A 21 10.71 -4.15 1.29
CA GLU A 21 10.99 -4.85 0.05
C GLU A 21 10.39 -6.24 0.12
N ILE A 22 9.67 -6.63 -0.93
CA ILE A 22 9.07 -7.95 -1.10
C ILE A 22 9.66 -8.64 -2.33
N SER A 23 9.53 -9.96 -2.40
CA SER A 23 9.92 -10.73 -3.59
C SER A 23 8.71 -11.46 -4.15
N GLU A 24 8.30 -11.09 -5.36
CA GLU A 24 7.02 -11.54 -5.93
C GLU A 24 7.13 -12.21 -7.29
N ARG A 25 6.13 -13.03 -7.64
CA ARG A 25 6.19 -13.86 -8.86
C ARG A 25 5.53 -13.18 -10.06
N HIS A 26 6.27 -13.03 -11.15
CA HIS A 26 5.82 -12.38 -12.38
C HIS A 26 5.63 -13.36 -13.54
N ARG A 27 4.63 -13.09 -14.38
CA ARG A 27 4.37 -13.79 -15.64
C ARG A 27 3.65 -12.88 -16.67
N HIS A 28 4.25 -11.73 -16.97
CA HIS A 28 3.79 -10.79 -17.99
C HIS A 28 4.94 -10.40 -18.94
N ARG A 29 4.61 -9.62 -19.98
CA ARG A 29 5.59 -9.00 -20.91
C ARG A 29 5.38 -7.50 -21.11
N TYR A 30 4.18 -7.01 -20.83
CA TYR A 30 3.87 -5.59 -20.91
C TYR A 30 4.15 -4.97 -19.56
N GLU A 31 4.76 -3.79 -19.60
CA GLU A 31 5.08 -3.00 -18.42
C GLU A 31 4.34 -1.66 -18.47
N PHE A 32 4.22 -1.03 -17.31
CA PHE A 32 3.71 0.32 -17.21
C PHE A 32 4.56 1.28 -18.05
N ASN A 33 3.92 2.05 -18.93
CA ASN A 33 4.62 3.02 -19.74
C ASN A 33 4.94 4.28 -18.92
N ASN A 34 6.21 4.44 -18.55
CA ASN A 34 6.70 5.56 -17.74
C ASN A 34 6.45 6.94 -18.37
N VAL A 35 6.18 7.05 -19.68
CA VAL A 35 5.75 8.31 -20.31
C VAL A 35 4.48 8.85 -19.65
N TYR A 36 3.59 7.99 -19.16
CA TYR A 36 2.35 8.38 -18.49
C TYR A 36 2.46 8.54 -16.97
N ARG A 37 3.63 8.26 -16.38
CA ARG A 37 3.83 8.26 -14.92
C ARG A 37 3.34 9.54 -14.27
N GLU A 38 3.92 10.67 -14.69
CA GLU A 38 3.65 11.97 -14.09
C GLU A 38 2.19 12.41 -14.30
N ALA A 39 1.63 12.15 -15.49
CA ALA A 39 0.25 12.50 -15.79
C ALA A 39 -0.75 11.72 -14.90
N LEU A 40 -0.52 10.43 -14.69
CA LEU A 40 -1.35 9.59 -13.84
C LEU A 40 -1.18 9.92 -12.35
N GLU A 41 0.05 10.22 -11.92
CA GLU A 41 0.29 10.67 -10.54
C GLU A 41 -0.40 12.00 -10.24
N LYS A 42 -0.35 12.97 -11.17
CA LYS A 42 -1.11 14.23 -11.06
C LYS A 42 -2.63 14.01 -11.03
N ALA A 43 -3.13 12.97 -11.71
CA ALA A 43 -4.54 12.59 -11.67
C ALA A 43 -4.95 11.82 -10.40
N GLY A 44 -4.01 11.57 -9.47
CA GLY A 44 -4.26 10.97 -8.16
C GLY A 44 -3.87 9.50 -8.02
N LEU A 45 -3.30 8.88 -9.07
CA LEU A 45 -2.69 7.57 -8.94
C LEU A 45 -1.45 7.67 -8.06
N THR A 46 -1.22 6.69 -7.20
CA THR A 46 0.00 6.60 -6.39
C THR A 46 0.79 5.38 -6.85
N ILE A 47 2.02 5.57 -7.31
CA ILE A 47 2.95 4.46 -7.52
C ILE A 47 3.53 4.10 -6.17
N SER A 48 3.07 2.98 -5.61
CA SER A 48 3.41 2.54 -4.25
C SER A 48 4.47 1.45 -4.22
N GLY A 49 4.71 0.77 -5.34
CA GLY A 49 5.75 -0.25 -5.47
C GLY A 49 6.47 -0.17 -6.80
N THR A 50 7.80 -0.33 -6.79
CA THR A 50 8.64 -0.36 -8.00
C THR A 50 9.72 -1.43 -7.91
N SER A 51 10.37 -1.74 -9.03
CA SER A 51 11.67 -2.43 -9.00
C SER A 51 12.69 -1.62 -8.18
N PRO A 52 13.79 -2.23 -7.70
CA PRO A 52 14.77 -1.54 -6.84
C PRO A 52 15.42 -0.29 -7.46
N ASP A 53 15.58 -0.28 -8.78
CA ASP A 53 16.07 0.84 -9.57
C ASP A 53 14.98 1.87 -9.93
N GLY A 54 13.71 1.61 -9.58
CA GLY A 54 12.57 2.48 -9.83
C GLY A 54 12.01 2.44 -11.25
N SER A 55 12.62 1.67 -12.15
CA SER A 55 12.30 1.69 -13.59
C SER A 55 10.98 1.00 -13.92
N LEU A 56 10.63 -0.07 -13.21
CA LEU A 56 9.37 -0.80 -13.36
C LEU A 56 8.39 -0.41 -12.26
N VAL A 57 7.13 -0.19 -12.65
CA VAL A 57 6.03 0.01 -11.70
C VAL A 57 5.43 -1.34 -11.36
N GLU A 58 5.45 -1.69 -10.09
CA GLU A 58 5.02 -3.01 -9.60
C GLU A 58 3.70 -2.94 -8.86
N ILE A 59 3.42 -1.84 -8.15
CA ILE A 59 2.18 -1.62 -7.41
C ILE A 59 1.69 -0.18 -7.63
N VAL A 60 0.39 -0.06 -7.89
CA VAL A 60 -0.32 1.21 -7.96
C VAL A 60 -1.51 1.22 -7.01
N GLU A 61 -1.81 2.40 -6.47
CA GLU A 61 -2.90 2.66 -5.53
C GLU A 61 -3.70 3.89 -5.94
N PHE A 62 -4.94 4.00 -5.47
CA PHE A 62 -5.77 5.19 -5.68
C PHE A 62 -6.41 5.63 -4.36
N ARG A 63 -5.76 6.60 -3.70
CA ARG A 63 -6.10 7.04 -2.33
C ARG A 63 -7.52 7.59 -2.13
N PRO A 64 -8.20 8.20 -3.13
CA PRO A 64 -9.60 8.57 -2.96
C PRO A 64 -10.54 7.37 -2.74
N HIS A 65 -10.10 6.15 -3.04
CA HIS A 65 -10.86 4.94 -2.76
C HIS A 65 -10.37 4.26 -1.45
N PRO A 66 -11.27 3.80 -0.58
CA PRO A 66 -10.93 3.21 0.73
C PRO A 66 -10.00 1.99 0.65
N TRP A 67 -10.05 1.26 -0.46
CA TRP A 67 -9.17 0.12 -0.72
C TRP A 67 -8.98 -0.09 -2.22
N PHE A 68 -7.95 0.51 -2.80
CA PHE A 68 -7.62 0.33 -4.21
C PHE A 68 -6.12 0.07 -4.34
N LEU A 69 -5.78 -1.14 -4.77
CA LEU A 69 -4.42 -1.58 -5.00
C LEU A 69 -4.42 -2.55 -6.18
N ALA A 70 -3.51 -2.35 -7.11
CA ALA A 70 -3.24 -3.26 -8.21
C ALA A 70 -1.73 -3.53 -8.29
N CYS A 71 -1.36 -4.74 -8.68
CA CYS A 71 0.03 -5.16 -8.81
C CYS A 71 0.28 -5.88 -10.14
N GLN A 72 1.52 -5.80 -10.65
CA GLN A 72 1.98 -6.53 -11.84
C GLN A 72 2.28 -8.01 -11.56
N PHE A 73 2.70 -8.32 -10.34
CA PHE A 73 2.97 -9.67 -9.90
C PHE A 73 1.71 -10.46 -9.55
N HIS A 74 1.91 -11.76 -9.32
CA HIS A 74 0.90 -12.76 -8.98
C HIS A 74 0.99 -13.17 -7.49
N PRO A 75 0.39 -12.41 -6.56
CA PRO A 75 0.42 -12.73 -5.13
C PRO A 75 -0.28 -14.08 -4.82
N GLU A 76 -1.16 -14.55 -5.71
CA GLU A 76 -1.86 -15.83 -5.60
C GLU A 76 -0.91 -17.02 -5.62
N PHE A 77 0.24 -16.89 -6.29
CA PHE A 77 1.23 -17.98 -6.33
C PHE A 77 1.94 -18.17 -4.99
N GLN A 78 1.91 -17.17 -4.11
CA GLN A 78 2.55 -17.21 -2.79
C GLN A 78 1.57 -17.39 -1.64
N SER A 79 0.29 -17.13 -1.85
CA SER A 79 -0.76 -17.37 -0.86
C SER A 79 -0.88 -18.86 -0.50
N ARG A 80 -1.07 -19.19 0.78
CA ARG A 80 -1.28 -20.56 1.28
C ARG A 80 -2.45 -20.59 2.27
N PRO A 81 -3.17 -21.72 2.43
CA PRO A 81 -4.30 -21.80 3.35
C PRO A 81 -3.99 -21.40 4.80
N ARG A 82 -2.81 -21.78 5.31
CA ARG A 82 -2.35 -21.44 6.68
C ARG A 82 -1.47 -20.18 6.74
N ARG A 83 -1.21 -19.54 5.61
CA ARG A 83 -0.41 -18.32 5.49
C ARG A 83 -0.93 -17.52 4.29
N PRO A 84 -2.10 -16.87 4.41
CA PRO A 84 -2.66 -16.10 3.32
C PRO A 84 -1.72 -14.94 2.98
N HIS A 85 -1.68 -14.57 1.70
CA HIS A 85 -0.92 -13.41 1.29
C HIS A 85 -1.48 -12.14 1.96
N PRO A 86 -0.63 -11.22 2.47
CA PRO A 86 -1.08 -10.00 3.14
C PRO A 86 -2.08 -9.20 2.31
N LEU A 87 -1.79 -8.96 1.02
CA LEU A 87 -2.71 -8.26 0.10
C LEU A 87 -4.13 -8.87 0.03
N PHE A 88 -4.26 -10.21 0.02
CA PHE A 88 -5.59 -10.85 0.04
C PHE A 88 -6.27 -10.72 1.40
N ALA A 89 -5.54 -10.91 2.50
CA ALA A 89 -6.08 -10.74 3.84
C ALA A 89 -6.59 -9.29 4.05
N GLY A 90 -5.80 -8.30 3.62
CA GLY A 90 -6.17 -6.89 3.65
C GLY A 90 -7.40 -6.59 2.77
N PHE A 91 -7.43 -7.09 1.54
CA PHE A 91 -8.57 -6.91 0.63
C PHE A 91 -9.88 -7.46 1.20
N ILE A 92 -9.86 -8.69 1.74
CA ILE A 92 -11.05 -9.28 2.36
C ILE A 92 -11.46 -8.52 3.62
N GLY A 93 -10.50 -8.07 4.45
CA GLY A 93 -10.78 -7.23 5.60
C GLY A 93 -11.46 -5.91 5.20
N ALA A 94 -10.99 -5.26 4.14
CA ALA A 94 -11.59 -4.05 3.60
C ALA A 94 -13.01 -4.29 3.04
N ALA A 95 -13.21 -5.38 2.29
CA ALA A 95 -14.52 -5.77 1.79
C ALA A 95 -15.52 -6.04 2.93
N TRP A 96 -15.06 -6.68 4.01
CA TRP A 96 -15.87 -6.94 5.20
C TRP A 96 -16.27 -5.64 5.92
N ARG A 97 -15.33 -4.69 6.08
CA ARG A 97 -15.62 -3.37 6.65
C ARG A 97 -16.63 -2.60 5.80
N HIS A 98 -16.43 -2.59 4.48
CA HIS A 98 -17.35 -1.95 3.53
C HIS A 98 -18.77 -2.54 3.63
N ARG A 99 -18.89 -3.88 3.67
CA ARG A 99 -20.19 -4.56 3.85
C ARG A 99 -20.90 -4.14 5.15
N ARG A 100 -20.14 -3.82 6.20
CA ARG A 100 -20.68 -3.38 7.50
C ARG A 100 -20.94 -1.87 7.58
N GLY A 101 -20.72 -1.12 6.51
CA GLY A 101 -20.90 0.34 6.50
C GLY A 101 -19.78 1.11 7.21
N PHE A 102 -18.67 0.46 7.54
CA PHE A 102 -17.48 1.16 8.01
C PHE A 102 -16.76 1.73 6.80
N ALA A 103 -16.81 3.05 6.63
CA ALA A 103 -15.92 3.72 5.68
C ALA A 103 -14.47 3.42 6.08
N ALA A 104 -13.65 2.89 5.16
CA ALA A 104 -12.27 2.51 5.47
C ALA A 104 -11.32 3.72 5.73
N GLY A 105 -11.87 4.92 5.97
CA GLY A 105 -11.15 6.13 6.34
C GLY A 105 -11.41 6.61 7.78
N GLY A 106 -12.11 5.83 8.62
CA GLY A 106 -12.52 6.25 9.96
C GLY A 106 -11.47 6.18 11.07
N ASP A 107 -10.27 5.63 10.82
CA ASP A 107 -9.30 5.33 11.89
C ASP A 107 -7.98 6.13 11.80
N ARG A 108 -7.97 7.26 11.07
CA ARG A 108 -6.80 8.16 10.99
C ARG A 108 -6.90 9.40 11.89
N LEU A 109 -7.66 9.33 12.99
CA LEU A 109 -7.72 10.37 14.03
C LEU A 109 -7.41 9.79 15.42
N MET A 110 -6.26 9.15 15.60
CA MET A 110 -5.72 8.82 16.94
C MET A 110 -4.18 8.98 16.99
N GLU A 111 -3.63 9.95 16.27
CA GLU A 111 -2.20 10.29 16.43
C GLU A 111 -1.90 11.80 16.26
N SER A 112 -2.71 12.63 16.91
CA SER A 112 -2.35 14.04 17.17
C SER A 112 -2.60 14.50 18.61
N ALA A 113 -3.05 13.62 19.51
CA ALA A 113 -3.30 13.94 20.91
C ALA A 113 -2.11 13.65 21.86
N ALA A 114 -0.94 13.27 21.35
CA ALA A 114 0.20 12.87 22.18
C ALA A 114 1.44 13.79 22.10
N SER A 115 1.35 14.97 21.46
CA SER A 115 2.51 15.89 21.32
C SER A 115 2.37 17.24 22.06
N GLU A 116 1.21 17.59 22.62
CA GLU A 116 1.09 18.83 23.42
C GLU A 116 1.46 18.65 24.89
N ARG A 117 2.65 18.09 25.15
CA ARG A 117 3.36 18.34 26.41
C ARG A 117 4.65 19.09 26.13
N GLY A 118 4.46 20.36 25.76
CA GLY A 118 5.46 21.41 25.96
C GLY A 118 5.61 21.74 27.46
N PRO A 119 6.73 22.34 27.86
CA PRO A 119 7.26 22.27 29.21
C PRO A 119 6.40 23.07 30.20
N GLY A 120 6.07 22.46 31.33
CA GLY A 120 5.50 23.18 32.46
C GLY A 120 6.53 24.14 33.05
N GLU A 121 6.44 25.42 32.68
CA GLU A 121 6.90 26.51 33.53
C GLU A 121 5.97 26.63 34.74
N GLY A 122 6.54 26.69 35.95
CA GLY A 122 5.84 27.37 37.05
C GLY A 122 6.12 26.91 38.49
N ARG A 123 7.14 27.54 39.09
CA ARG A 123 7.19 28.06 40.47
C ARG A 123 7.40 27.08 41.65
N GLY A 124 8.46 27.36 42.41
CA GLY A 124 8.75 26.83 43.74
C GLY A 124 10.22 26.88 44.04
#